data_AF-S3Y2Z8-F1
#
_entry.id   AF-S3Y2Z8-F1
#
_cell.length_a   1.000
_cell.length_b   1.000
_cell.length_c   1.000
_cell.angle_alpha   90.00
_cell.angle_beta   90.00
_cell.angle_gamma   90.00
#
_symmetry.space_group_name_H-M   'P 1'
#
loop_
_entity.id
_entity.type
_entity.pdbx_description
1 polymer ?
#
loop_
_entity_poly.entity_id
_entity_poly.type
_entity_poly.pdbx_seq_one_letter_code
_entity_poly.pdbx_strand_id
1 'polypeptide(L)'
;PGGVTIDKDTGEITVTIPGDAKPGDKITVPVVVTYPDGSKDTVDVTVTVEEPEAPAEKPDWNDDKGQPGDKVEIPNTGGPVEDGTTVETEGPGKAEIDEDGKITVDIDKDAKPGDKVVVIVKDKDGNEIDRVVVEVEKPADKPAEKPDWKDNSGKPGENVVIPNEGGKVPEGSTVETEGPGKAEIDEDGNLVVDINDDAKPGDKVTVVVKDKDGKVIDTVTVTVEKPEAPAEQPAPGGNDNGTAQPKPGTSNGNGPVKRVPLPRTGAEVAGVAGAAAALIAAGLGLVFSRRRREGEEN
;
A
#
# COMPACT_ATOMS: atom_id res chain seq x y z
N PRO A 1 -63.26 -35.08 20.62
CA PRO A 1 -61.97 -34.99 19.89
C PRO A 1 -61.31 -36.37 19.89
N GLY A 2 -60.67 -36.79 18.80
CA GLY A 2 -59.79 -37.97 18.83
C GLY A 2 -58.48 -37.63 19.57
N GLY A 3 -57.81 -38.63 20.16
CA GLY A 3 -56.50 -38.42 20.79
C GLY A 3 -56.52 -37.70 22.15
N VAL A 4 -57.65 -37.67 22.87
CA VAL A 4 -57.73 -37.12 24.23
C VAL A 4 -57.98 -38.24 25.23
N THR A 5 -57.15 -38.33 26.27
CA THR A 5 -57.32 -39.24 27.41
C THR A 5 -57.35 -38.45 28.71
N ILE A 6 -58.18 -38.90 29.66
CA ILE A 6 -58.29 -38.30 31.00
C ILE A 6 -58.15 -39.41 32.04
N ASP A 7 -57.17 -39.26 32.93
CA ASP A 7 -57.03 -40.07 34.14
C ASP A 7 -58.13 -39.68 35.14
N LYS A 8 -58.86 -40.67 35.69
CA LYS A 8 -60.01 -40.43 36.57
C LYS A 8 -59.64 -40.26 38.03
N ASP A 9 -58.45 -40.72 38.42
CA ASP A 9 -57.97 -40.71 39.80
C ASP A 9 -57.08 -39.48 40.05
N THR A 10 -56.33 -39.02 39.04
CA THR A 10 -55.47 -37.82 39.11
C THR A 10 -56.06 -36.59 38.43
N GLY A 11 -56.94 -36.76 37.45
CA GLY A 11 -57.46 -35.68 36.61
C GLY A 11 -56.50 -35.23 35.49
N GLU A 12 -55.39 -35.94 35.25
CA GLU A 12 -54.44 -35.63 34.18
C GLU A 12 -55.09 -35.77 32.79
N ILE A 13 -54.82 -34.80 31.90
CA ILE A 13 -55.36 -34.76 30.54
C ILE A 13 -54.21 -34.85 29.55
N THR A 14 -54.18 -35.92 28.76
CA THR A 14 -53.24 -36.06 27.64
C THR A 14 -53.95 -35.72 26.33
N VAL A 15 -53.35 -34.86 25.51
CA VAL A 15 -53.88 -34.48 24.19
C VAL A 15 -52.82 -34.77 23.14
N THR A 16 -53.11 -35.69 22.22
CA THR A 16 -52.28 -35.95 21.04
C THR A 16 -52.62 -34.94 19.94
N ILE A 17 -51.64 -34.10 19.57
CA ILE A 17 -51.78 -33.17 18.44
C ILE A 17 -51.80 -33.98 17.13
N PRO A 18 -52.78 -33.79 16.22
CA PRO A 18 -52.80 -34.49 14.95
C PRO A 18 -51.75 -33.94 13.99
N GLY A 19 -51.15 -34.80 13.16
CA GLY A 19 -49.98 -34.46 12.33
C GLY A 19 -50.22 -33.45 11.21
N ASP A 20 -51.47 -33.04 10.96
CA ASP A 20 -51.89 -32.01 10.00
C ASP A 20 -52.31 -30.67 10.67
N ALA A 21 -52.21 -30.59 12.00
CA ALA A 21 -52.40 -29.36 12.75
C ALA A 21 -51.34 -28.32 12.39
N LYS A 22 -51.75 -27.04 12.42
CA LYS A 22 -50.90 -25.88 12.14
C LYS A 22 -50.62 -25.09 13.41
N PRO A 23 -49.51 -24.33 13.46
CA PRO A 23 -49.30 -23.35 14.51
C PRO A 23 -50.51 -22.43 14.68
N GLY A 24 -50.95 -22.25 15.92
CA GLY A 24 -52.14 -21.48 16.29
C GLY A 24 -53.47 -22.27 16.30
N ASP A 25 -53.50 -23.52 15.82
CA ASP A 25 -54.71 -24.36 15.91
C ASP A 25 -55.08 -24.63 17.38
N LYS A 26 -56.38 -24.66 17.68
CA LYS A 26 -56.91 -24.81 19.04
C LYS A 26 -57.70 -26.11 19.21
N ILE A 27 -57.28 -26.91 20.17
CA ILE A 27 -57.95 -28.15 20.59
C ILE A 27 -58.65 -27.87 21.93
N THR A 28 -59.96 -27.62 21.88
CA THR A 28 -60.79 -27.44 23.08
C THR A 28 -61.33 -28.79 23.55
N VAL A 29 -61.12 -29.08 24.84
CA VAL A 29 -61.50 -30.31 25.54
C VAL A 29 -62.46 -29.96 26.68
N PRO A 30 -63.76 -30.26 26.55
CA PRO A 30 -64.72 -30.11 27.65
C PRO A 30 -64.51 -31.23 28.68
N VAL A 31 -64.19 -30.85 29.91
CA VAL A 31 -63.97 -31.76 31.05
C VAL A 31 -65.15 -31.65 32.01
N VAL A 32 -65.82 -32.76 32.30
CA VAL A 32 -66.93 -32.79 33.25
C VAL A 32 -66.44 -33.27 34.61
N VAL A 33 -66.35 -32.36 35.58
CA VAL A 33 -66.07 -32.66 36.99
C VAL A 33 -67.37 -33.17 37.63
N THR A 34 -67.30 -34.26 38.41
CA THR A 34 -68.43 -34.73 39.22
C THR A 34 -68.01 -34.73 40.68
N TYR A 35 -68.72 -33.99 41.51
CA TYR A 35 -68.42 -33.80 42.93
C TYR A 35 -69.01 -34.92 43.81
N PRO A 36 -68.53 -35.11 45.06
CA PRO A 36 -69.04 -36.15 45.96
C PRO A 36 -70.53 -36.02 46.33
N ASP A 37 -71.12 -34.84 46.16
CA ASP A 37 -72.56 -34.59 46.35
C ASP A 37 -73.41 -34.94 45.10
N GLY A 38 -72.76 -35.37 44.01
CA GLY A 38 -73.39 -35.71 42.73
C GLY A 38 -73.62 -34.51 41.79
N SER A 39 -73.26 -33.28 42.20
CA SER A 39 -73.26 -32.11 41.33
C SER A 39 -72.16 -32.22 40.25
N LYS A 40 -72.29 -31.43 39.18
CA LYS A 40 -71.37 -31.47 38.03
C LYS A 40 -71.09 -30.09 37.49
N ASP A 41 -69.83 -29.82 37.21
CA ASP A 41 -69.37 -28.65 36.46
C ASP A 41 -68.67 -29.08 35.16
N THR A 42 -68.69 -28.22 34.15
CA THR A 42 -67.98 -28.42 32.88
C THR A 42 -66.95 -27.33 32.70
N VAL A 43 -65.70 -27.71 32.45
CA VAL A 43 -64.55 -26.82 32.27
C VAL A 43 -63.94 -27.08 30.91
N ASP A 44 -63.85 -26.04 30.07
CA ASP A 44 -63.24 -26.12 28.75
C ASP A 44 -61.73 -25.86 28.82
N VAL A 45 -60.94 -26.91 28.67
CA VAL A 45 -59.48 -26.82 28.56
C VAL A 45 -59.11 -26.57 27.10
N THR A 46 -58.41 -25.49 26.79
CA THR A 46 -57.95 -25.20 25.43
C THR A 46 -56.45 -25.38 25.32
N VAL A 47 -56.03 -26.36 24.52
CA VAL A 47 -54.64 -26.52 24.08
C VAL A 47 -54.46 -25.74 22.79
N THR A 48 -53.40 -24.94 22.67
CA THR A 48 -53.02 -24.28 21.43
C THR A 48 -51.79 -24.97 20.88
N VAL A 49 -51.77 -25.26 19.58
CA VAL A 49 -50.61 -25.83 18.89
C VAL A 49 -49.59 -24.71 18.70
N GLU A 50 -48.41 -24.86 19.27
CA GLU A 50 -47.33 -23.88 19.15
C GLU A 50 -46.60 -24.03 17.80
N GLU A 51 -45.85 -23.00 17.40
CA GLU A 51 -45.00 -23.08 16.22
C GLU A 51 -43.80 -23.97 16.53
N PRO A 52 -43.46 -24.98 15.71
CA PRO A 52 -42.25 -25.74 15.92
C PRO A 52 -41.05 -24.80 15.79
N GLU A 53 -40.14 -24.86 16.75
CA GLU A 53 -38.93 -24.03 16.72
C GLU A 53 -38.16 -24.28 15.41
N ALA A 54 -37.68 -23.19 14.81
CA ALA A 54 -36.82 -23.30 13.64
C ALA A 54 -35.59 -24.14 14.01
N PRO A 55 -35.09 -25.03 13.12
CA PRO A 55 -33.86 -25.76 13.40
C PRO A 55 -32.75 -24.76 13.67
N ALA A 56 -31.99 -24.97 14.75
CA ALA A 56 -30.87 -24.11 15.11
C ALA A 56 -29.94 -23.91 13.91
N GLU A 57 -29.51 -22.66 13.69
CA GLU A 57 -28.50 -22.35 12.69
C GLU A 57 -27.23 -23.11 13.05
N LYS A 58 -26.56 -23.68 12.03
CA LYS A 58 -25.28 -24.36 12.22
C LYS A 58 -24.14 -23.35 12.14
N PRO A 59 -22.98 -23.61 12.76
CA PRO A 59 -21.75 -22.90 12.45
C PRO A 59 -21.47 -22.87 10.95
N ASP A 60 -20.86 -21.79 10.49
CA ASP A 60 -20.58 -21.52 9.07
C ASP A 60 -19.34 -20.62 8.96
N TRP A 61 -18.37 -21.02 8.14
CA TRP A 61 -17.12 -20.28 7.94
C TRP A 61 -16.86 -20.04 6.46
N ASN A 62 -16.38 -18.85 6.12
CA ASN A 62 -16.11 -18.49 4.73
C ASN A 62 -14.67 -18.86 4.34
N ASP A 63 -14.48 -19.33 3.11
CA ASP A 63 -13.17 -19.42 2.47
C ASP A 63 -12.46 -18.04 2.48
N ASP A 64 -11.14 -18.05 2.66
CA ASP A 64 -10.32 -16.84 2.68
C ASP A 64 -8.96 -17.06 2.01
N LYS A 65 -8.04 -16.11 2.14
CA LYS A 65 -6.77 -16.06 1.42
C LYS A 65 -5.66 -15.45 2.26
N GLY A 66 -4.42 -15.85 1.98
CA GLY A 66 -3.25 -15.25 2.62
C GLY A 66 -1.97 -15.47 1.83
N GLN A 67 -0.92 -14.77 2.20
CA GLN A 67 0.43 -14.95 1.66
C GLN A 67 1.21 -15.97 2.52
N PRO A 68 2.30 -16.57 2.01
CA PRO A 68 3.16 -17.45 2.80
C PRO A 68 3.68 -16.76 4.07
N GLY A 69 3.38 -17.35 5.24
CA GLY A 69 3.70 -16.77 6.54
C GLY A 69 2.63 -15.88 7.17
N ASP A 70 1.49 -15.64 6.51
CA ASP A 70 0.38 -14.89 7.08
C ASP A 70 -0.38 -15.69 8.15
N LYS A 71 -1.02 -14.94 9.05
CA LYS A 71 -2.02 -15.44 10.01
C LYS A 71 -3.39 -14.94 9.57
N VAL A 72 -4.20 -15.83 9.02
CA VAL A 72 -5.57 -15.56 8.54
C VAL A 72 -6.56 -15.84 9.65
N GLU A 73 -7.50 -14.93 9.89
CA GLU A 73 -8.50 -15.03 10.96
C GLU A 73 -9.91 -15.12 10.35
N ILE A 74 -10.56 -16.27 10.51
CA ILE A 74 -11.84 -16.61 9.86
C ILE A 74 -12.91 -16.72 10.96
N PRO A 75 -13.78 -15.72 11.12
CA PRO A 75 -14.84 -15.77 12.12
C PRO A 75 -15.93 -16.77 11.73
N ASN A 76 -16.54 -17.41 12.73
CA ASN A 76 -17.82 -18.09 12.53
C ASN A 76 -18.90 -17.04 12.23
N THR A 77 -19.61 -17.22 11.12
CA THR A 77 -20.73 -16.36 10.70
C THR A 77 -22.10 -17.03 10.82
N GLY A 78 -22.14 -18.30 11.24
CA GLY A 78 -23.36 -19.07 11.49
C GLY A 78 -23.77 -19.12 12.95
N GLY A 79 -24.45 -20.21 13.32
CA GLY A 79 -24.89 -20.50 14.68
C GLY A 79 -23.75 -20.94 15.63
N PRO A 80 -24.09 -21.26 16.90
CA PRO A 80 -23.10 -21.51 17.94
C PRO A 80 -22.29 -22.78 17.69
N VAL A 81 -20.98 -22.72 17.98
CA VAL A 81 -20.09 -23.89 17.98
C VAL A 81 -20.30 -24.69 19.26
N GLU A 82 -20.36 -26.02 19.16
CA GLU A 82 -20.53 -26.89 20.33
C GLU A 82 -19.20 -27.16 21.04
N ASP A 83 -19.26 -27.32 22.37
CA ASP A 83 -18.10 -27.73 23.18
C ASP A 83 -17.50 -29.04 22.66
N GLY A 84 -16.17 -29.04 22.45
CA GLY A 84 -15.45 -30.19 21.92
C GLY A 84 -15.34 -30.25 20.39
N THR A 85 -15.83 -29.24 19.66
CA THR A 85 -15.45 -29.03 18.25
C THR A 85 -13.93 -28.94 18.11
N THR A 86 -13.40 -29.52 17.05
CA THR A 86 -11.95 -29.55 16.75
C THR A 86 -11.69 -29.23 15.28
N VAL A 87 -10.44 -28.91 14.94
CA VAL A 87 -9.99 -28.72 13.56
C VAL A 87 -8.84 -29.67 13.21
N GLU A 88 -8.88 -30.20 11.99
CA GLU A 88 -7.73 -30.84 11.34
C GLU A 88 -7.29 -29.98 10.15
N THR A 89 -6.00 -30.00 9.82
CA THR A 89 -5.44 -29.19 8.73
C THR A 89 -4.72 -30.05 7.71
N GLU A 90 -5.07 -29.87 6.43
CA GLU A 90 -4.32 -30.40 5.29
C GLU A 90 -3.62 -29.26 4.54
N GLY A 91 -2.45 -29.52 3.94
CA GLY A 91 -1.68 -28.53 3.20
C GLY A 91 -0.57 -27.84 4.03
N PRO A 92 0.04 -26.77 3.49
CA PRO A 92 1.20 -26.09 4.09
C PRO A 92 0.77 -25.02 5.11
N GLY A 93 0.32 -25.48 6.29
CA GLY A 93 -0.03 -24.59 7.40
C GLY A 93 -0.62 -25.35 8.58
N LYS A 94 -1.13 -24.60 9.56
CA LYS A 94 -1.84 -25.12 10.73
C LYS A 94 -3.03 -24.25 11.07
N ALA A 95 -4.13 -24.86 11.49
CA ALA A 95 -5.28 -24.15 12.03
C ALA A 95 -5.53 -24.50 13.49
N GLU A 96 -6.03 -23.51 14.23
CA GLU A 96 -6.60 -23.65 15.57
C GLU A 96 -7.99 -22.99 15.58
N ILE A 97 -8.88 -23.44 16.46
CA ILE A 97 -10.21 -22.84 16.69
C ILE A 97 -10.32 -22.40 18.15
N ASP A 98 -10.86 -21.22 18.40
CA ASP A 98 -11.05 -20.67 19.75
C ASP A 98 -12.46 -20.91 20.33
N GLU A 99 -12.69 -20.50 21.58
CA GLU A 99 -13.96 -20.68 22.30
C GLU A 99 -15.15 -19.94 21.65
N ASP A 100 -14.89 -18.85 20.90
CA ASP A 100 -15.89 -18.11 20.14
C ASP A 100 -16.17 -18.75 18.75
N GLY A 101 -15.44 -19.82 18.40
CA GLY A 101 -15.55 -20.51 17.13
C GLY A 101 -14.77 -19.86 15.99
N LYS A 102 -13.93 -18.85 16.24
CA LYS A 102 -13.08 -18.27 15.21
C LYS A 102 -11.92 -19.22 14.90
N ILE A 103 -11.69 -19.45 13.62
CA ILE A 103 -10.56 -20.24 13.12
C ILE A 103 -9.39 -19.30 12.84
N THR A 104 -8.19 -19.68 13.28
CA THR A 104 -6.94 -18.97 12.99
C THR A 104 -6.00 -19.89 12.23
N VAL A 105 -5.64 -19.51 11.01
CA VAL A 105 -4.75 -20.30 10.11
C VAL A 105 -3.39 -19.62 10.01
N ASP A 106 -2.32 -20.31 10.41
CA ASP A 106 -0.92 -19.93 10.24
C ASP A 106 -0.40 -20.62 8.97
N ILE A 107 -0.15 -19.85 7.90
CA ILE A 107 0.31 -20.38 6.60
C ILE A 107 1.83 -20.57 6.66
N ASP A 108 2.33 -21.72 6.18
CA ASP A 108 3.78 -21.98 6.17
C ASP A 108 4.53 -20.98 5.29
N LYS A 109 5.75 -20.63 5.71
CA LYS A 109 6.55 -19.56 5.09
C LYS A 109 7.14 -19.96 3.73
N ASP A 110 7.16 -21.25 3.42
CA ASP A 110 7.57 -21.87 2.16
C ASP A 110 6.39 -22.45 1.35
N ALA A 111 5.15 -22.14 1.77
CA ALA A 111 3.97 -22.33 0.95
C ALA A 111 4.13 -21.59 -0.38
N LYS A 112 3.65 -22.18 -1.47
CA LYS A 112 3.76 -21.64 -2.83
C LYS A 112 2.44 -20.99 -3.25
N PRO A 113 2.49 -19.95 -4.11
CA PRO A 113 1.28 -19.39 -4.69
C PRO A 113 0.45 -20.46 -5.41
N GLY A 114 -0.82 -20.61 -5.03
CA GLY A 114 -1.72 -21.66 -5.50
C GLY A 114 -1.78 -22.92 -4.62
N ASP A 115 -0.94 -23.03 -3.58
CA ASP A 115 -1.15 -24.04 -2.53
C ASP A 115 -2.46 -23.73 -1.77
N LYS A 116 -3.06 -24.75 -1.15
CA LYS A 116 -4.30 -24.63 -0.38
C LYS A 116 -4.10 -25.22 1.01
N VAL A 117 -4.43 -24.45 2.03
CA VAL A 117 -4.56 -24.93 3.41
C VAL A 117 -6.05 -25.22 3.62
N VAL A 118 -6.39 -26.49 3.87
CA VAL A 118 -7.78 -26.93 4.06
C VAL A 118 -7.98 -27.22 5.53
N VAL A 119 -8.93 -26.53 6.16
CA VAL A 119 -9.31 -26.74 7.55
C VAL A 119 -10.60 -27.55 7.58
N ILE A 120 -10.53 -28.74 8.15
CA ILE A 120 -11.67 -29.63 8.33
C ILE A 120 -12.17 -29.45 9.76
N VAL A 121 -13.36 -28.86 9.91
CA VAL A 121 -13.99 -28.65 11.22
C VAL A 121 -14.79 -29.89 11.58
N LYS A 122 -14.60 -30.40 12.80
CA LYS A 122 -15.25 -31.63 13.28
C LYS A 122 -16.01 -31.41 14.58
N ASP A 123 -17.16 -32.06 14.71
CA ASP A 123 -17.86 -32.15 15.99
C ASP A 123 -17.09 -33.00 17.02
N LYS A 124 -17.58 -32.99 18.26
CA LYS A 124 -17.05 -33.78 19.38
C LYS A 124 -17.03 -35.31 19.16
N ASP A 125 -17.80 -35.82 18.18
CA ASP A 125 -17.87 -37.24 17.84
C ASP A 125 -16.95 -37.58 16.64
N GLY A 126 -16.32 -36.58 16.05
CA GLY A 126 -15.35 -36.69 14.95
C GLY A 126 -15.93 -36.57 13.54
N ASN A 127 -17.20 -36.18 13.39
CA ASN A 127 -17.81 -35.98 12.07
C ASN A 127 -17.43 -34.61 11.50
N GLU A 128 -17.10 -34.54 10.21
CA GLU A 128 -16.90 -33.28 9.49
C GLU A 128 -18.22 -32.49 9.45
N ILE A 129 -18.21 -31.28 10.04
CA ILE A 129 -19.35 -30.35 10.05
C ILE A 129 -19.19 -29.23 9.03
N ASP A 130 -17.96 -28.80 8.75
CA ASP A 130 -17.63 -27.84 7.70
C ASP A 130 -16.18 -27.98 7.20
N ARG A 131 -15.87 -27.35 6.07
CA ARG A 131 -14.55 -27.36 5.42
C ARG A 131 -14.22 -25.99 4.83
N VAL A 132 -13.23 -25.34 5.42
CA VAL A 132 -12.73 -24.02 5.00
C VAL A 132 -11.46 -24.17 4.18
N VAL A 133 -11.34 -23.39 3.11
CA VAL A 133 -10.15 -23.35 2.25
C VAL A 133 -9.51 -21.96 2.33
N VAL A 134 -8.23 -21.94 2.71
CA VAL A 134 -7.37 -20.76 2.58
C VAL A 134 -6.47 -20.94 1.37
N GLU A 135 -6.65 -20.11 0.34
CA GLU A 135 -5.82 -20.13 -0.86
C GLU A 135 -4.56 -19.25 -0.66
N VAL A 136 -3.39 -19.83 -0.92
CA VAL A 136 -2.11 -19.12 -0.80
C VAL A 136 -1.92 -18.23 -2.03
N GLU A 137 -2.08 -16.92 -1.88
CA GLU A 137 -1.86 -15.97 -2.97
C GLU A 137 -0.36 -15.69 -3.18
N LYS A 138 -0.02 -15.19 -4.38
CA LYS A 138 1.32 -14.67 -4.62
C LYS A 138 1.55 -13.47 -3.70
N PRO A 139 2.68 -13.39 -2.96
CA PRO A 139 3.08 -12.14 -2.33
C PRO A 139 2.99 -10.99 -3.34
N ALA A 140 2.31 -9.92 -2.95
CA ALA A 140 2.33 -8.70 -3.73
C ALA A 140 3.80 -8.27 -3.86
N ASP A 141 4.31 -8.16 -5.10
CA ASP A 141 5.70 -7.76 -5.31
C ASP A 141 5.90 -6.40 -4.63
N LYS A 142 6.70 -6.35 -3.54
CA LYS A 142 7.03 -5.09 -2.87
C LYS A 142 7.50 -4.14 -3.97
N PRO A 143 6.90 -2.95 -4.15
CA PRO A 143 7.29 -2.04 -5.22
C PRO A 143 8.79 -1.85 -5.16
N ALA A 144 9.49 -2.25 -6.22
CA ALA A 144 10.93 -2.08 -6.30
C ALA A 144 11.23 -0.60 -6.06
N GLU A 145 12.06 -0.33 -5.04
CA GLU A 145 12.51 1.03 -4.77
C GLU A 145 13.20 1.51 -6.05
N LYS A 146 12.83 2.70 -6.52
CA LYS A 146 13.37 3.24 -7.77
C LYS A 146 14.80 3.71 -7.49
N PRO A 147 15.68 3.76 -8.50
CA PRO A 147 16.87 4.58 -8.42
C PRO A 147 16.54 6.00 -7.95
N ASP A 148 17.46 6.59 -7.20
CA ASP A 148 17.31 7.92 -6.60
C ASP A 148 18.70 8.56 -6.55
N TRP A 149 18.93 9.54 -7.42
CA TRP A 149 20.18 10.30 -7.51
C TRP A 149 19.94 11.75 -7.08
N LYS A 150 20.86 12.32 -6.30
CA LYS A 150 20.70 13.69 -5.79
C LYS A 150 21.28 14.73 -6.75
N ASP A 151 20.61 15.89 -6.85
CA ASP A 151 21.15 17.10 -7.47
C ASP A 151 22.55 17.42 -6.89
N ASN A 152 23.45 17.88 -7.75
CA ASN A 152 24.84 18.13 -7.39
C ASN A 152 25.41 19.39 -8.09
N SER A 153 26.67 19.70 -7.87
CA SER A 153 27.38 20.78 -8.54
C SER A 153 28.81 20.40 -8.88
N GLY A 154 29.42 21.13 -9.82
CA GLY A 154 30.78 20.87 -10.29
C GLY A 154 31.32 22.00 -11.15
N LYS A 155 32.63 22.02 -11.37
CA LYS A 155 33.33 23.04 -12.17
C LYS A 155 33.32 22.66 -13.66
N PRO A 156 33.53 23.61 -14.59
CA PRO A 156 33.74 23.29 -16.01
C PRO A 156 34.94 22.34 -16.19
N GLY A 157 34.77 21.28 -16.99
CA GLY A 157 35.77 20.22 -17.19
C GLY A 157 35.83 19.18 -16.07
N GLU A 158 34.86 19.15 -15.14
CA GLU A 158 34.80 18.20 -14.03
C GLU A 158 33.83 17.03 -14.30
N ASN A 159 34.26 15.81 -13.96
CA ASN A 159 33.43 14.61 -13.96
C ASN A 159 32.80 14.43 -12.59
N VAL A 160 31.53 14.80 -12.45
CA VAL A 160 30.77 14.69 -11.20
C VAL A 160 30.14 13.29 -11.12
N VAL A 161 30.52 12.51 -10.11
CA VAL A 161 29.92 11.20 -9.82
C VAL A 161 28.86 11.36 -8.75
N ILE A 162 27.63 10.91 -9.04
CA ILE A 162 26.46 11.03 -8.17
C ILE A 162 26.02 9.61 -7.78
N PRO A 163 26.15 9.20 -6.51
CA PRO A 163 25.72 7.89 -6.06
C PRO A 163 24.22 7.65 -6.26
N ASN A 164 23.84 6.41 -6.57
CA ASN A 164 22.46 5.97 -6.46
C ASN A 164 22.17 5.58 -5.00
N GLU A 165 21.31 6.33 -4.33
CA GLU A 165 20.87 6.05 -2.95
C GLU A 165 19.56 5.23 -2.92
N GLY A 166 18.96 4.98 -4.09
CA GLY A 166 17.72 4.23 -4.26
C GLY A 166 17.93 2.75 -4.60
N GLY A 167 16.92 2.15 -5.22
CA GLY A 167 17.00 0.76 -5.68
C GLY A 167 17.70 0.60 -7.03
N LYS A 168 17.77 -0.65 -7.51
CA LYS A 168 18.55 -1.03 -8.69
C LYS A 168 18.06 -0.32 -9.96
N VAL A 169 19.01 0.17 -10.77
CA VAL A 169 18.75 0.69 -12.12
C VAL A 169 18.12 -0.42 -13.00
N PRO A 170 16.91 -0.19 -13.56
CA PRO A 170 16.27 -1.16 -14.45
C PRO A 170 17.11 -1.46 -15.69
N GLU A 171 17.12 -2.72 -16.13
CA GLU A 171 17.84 -3.11 -17.35
C GLU A 171 17.20 -2.45 -18.59
N GLY A 172 18.04 -1.94 -19.49
CA GLY A 172 17.59 -1.17 -20.65
C GLY A 172 17.16 0.27 -20.34
N SER A 173 17.49 0.81 -19.15
CA SER A 173 17.33 2.24 -18.86
C SER A 173 18.20 3.10 -19.80
N THR A 174 17.73 4.30 -20.11
CA THR A 174 18.40 5.27 -20.97
C THR A 174 18.65 6.59 -20.25
N VAL A 175 19.68 7.30 -20.68
CA VAL A 175 20.06 8.62 -20.16
C VAL A 175 19.90 9.65 -21.27
N GLU A 176 19.13 10.70 -21.01
CA GLU A 176 19.04 11.90 -21.84
C GLU A 176 19.67 13.08 -21.08
N THR A 177 20.50 13.87 -21.76
CA THR A 177 21.18 15.03 -21.15
C THR A 177 20.86 16.30 -21.93
N GLU A 178 20.46 17.35 -21.22
CA GLU A 178 20.30 18.71 -21.72
C GLU A 178 21.30 19.64 -21.03
N GLY A 179 21.83 20.63 -21.77
CA GLY A 179 22.81 21.60 -21.25
C GLY A 179 24.26 21.34 -21.70
N PRO A 180 25.26 22.04 -21.13
CA PRO A 180 26.66 21.96 -21.55
C PRO A 180 27.39 20.79 -20.86
N GLY A 181 26.99 19.57 -21.17
CA GLY A 181 27.61 18.37 -20.64
C GLY A 181 27.03 17.08 -21.24
N LYS A 182 27.48 15.94 -20.73
CA LYS A 182 26.94 14.61 -21.01
C LYS A 182 26.82 13.82 -19.72
N ALA A 183 25.92 12.84 -19.68
CA ALA A 183 25.84 11.91 -18.58
C ALA A 183 25.68 10.46 -19.04
N GLU A 184 26.18 9.55 -18.23
CA GLU A 184 26.01 8.11 -18.35
C GLU A 184 25.84 7.47 -16.97
N ILE A 185 25.38 6.22 -16.92
CA ILE A 185 25.30 5.43 -15.69
C ILE A 185 26.43 4.41 -15.73
N ASP A 186 27.23 4.34 -14.67
CA ASP A 186 28.36 3.41 -14.57
C ASP A 186 27.93 1.96 -14.23
N GLU A 187 28.89 1.04 -14.16
CA GLU A 187 28.62 -0.38 -13.86
C GLU A 187 28.06 -0.62 -12.44
N ASP A 188 28.32 0.29 -11.50
CA ASP A 188 27.82 0.26 -10.12
C ASP A 188 26.42 0.92 -9.99
N GLY A 189 25.97 1.65 -11.02
CA GLY A 189 24.68 2.33 -11.07
C GLY A 189 24.72 3.80 -10.64
N ASN A 190 25.89 4.40 -10.45
CA ASN A 190 26.04 5.83 -10.18
C ASN A 190 25.85 6.62 -11.48
N LEU A 191 25.35 7.85 -11.35
CA LEU A 191 25.24 8.76 -12.49
C LEU A 191 26.53 9.59 -12.60
N VAL A 192 27.24 9.44 -13.72
CA VAL A 192 28.48 10.18 -14.02
C VAL A 192 28.15 11.29 -15.00
N VAL A 193 28.44 12.53 -14.62
CA VAL A 193 28.16 13.74 -15.42
C VAL A 193 29.46 14.45 -15.77
N ASP A 194 29.80 14.49 -17.05
CA ASP A 194 30.93 15.22 -17.64
C ASP A 194 30.46 16.63 -18.03
N ILE A 195 30.98 17.66 -17.35
CA ILE A 195 30.65 19.07 -17.59
C ILE A 195 31.64 19.65 -18.61
N ASN A 196 31.14 20.19 -19.73
CA ASN A 196 32.01 20.77 -20.76
C ASN A 196 32.95 21.87 -20.22
N ASP A 197 34.19 21.93 -20.72
CA ASP A 197 35.18 22.97 -20.38
C ASP A 197 34.69 24.42 -20.59
N ASP A 198 33.79 24.64 -21.55
CA ASP A 198 33.25 25.96 -21.91
C ASP A 198 31.94 26.34 -21.19
N ALA A 199 31.48 25.47 -20.29
CA ALA A 199 30.32 25.72 -19.44
C ALA A 199 30.55 26.94 -18.54
N LYS A 200 29.50 27.74 -18.34
CA LYS A 200 29.58 29.00 -17.60
C LYS A 200 29.04 28.82 -16.18
N PRO A 201 29.56 29.58 -15.19
CA PRO A 201 29.01 29.54 -13.84
C PRO A 201 27.51 29.90 -13.82
N GLY A 202 26.69 29.00 -13.30
CA GLY A 202 25.23 29.08 -13.30
C GLY A 202 24.53 28.36 -14.46
N ASP A 203 25.27 27.82 -15.44
CA ASP A 203 24.71 26.87 -16.40
C ASP A 203 24.25 25.60 -15.67
N LYS A 204 23.32 24.85 -16.29
CA LYS A 204 22.77 23.61 -15.74
C LYS A 204 22.89 22.48 -16.75
N VAL A 205 23.37 21.33 -16.29
CA VAL A 205 23.27 20.06 -16.98
C VAL A 205 22.12 19.29 -16.35
N THR A 206 21.02 19.12 -17.09
CA THR A 206 19.85 18.35 -16.64
C THR A 206 19.94 16.95 -17.22
N VAL A 207 19.83 15.94 -16.37
CA VAL A 207 19.91 14.54 -16.75
C VAL A 207 18.58 13.85 -16.44
N VAL A 208 17.94 13.28 -17.45
CA VAL A 208 16.69 12.54 -17.32
C VAL A 208 16.98 11.07 -17.55
N VAL A 209 16.77 10.25 -16.52
CA VAL A 209 16.90 8.78 -16.63
C VAL A 209 15.52 8.20 -16.92
N LYS A 210 15.40 7.34 -17.93
CA LYS A 210 14.14 6.71 -18.35
C LYS A 210 14.25 5.20 -18.35
N ASP A 211 13.14 4.52 -18.10
CA ASP A 211 13.05 3.07 -18.29
C ASP A 211 12.99 2.69 -19.78
N LYS A 212 13.06 1.38 -20.05
CA LYS A 212 12.97 0.81 -21.41
C LYS A 212 11.70 1.19 -22.18
N ASP A 213 10.64 1.64 -21.50
CA ASP A 213 9.36 2.05 -22.10
C ASP A 213 9.29 3.58 -22.29
N GLY A 214 10.37 4.30 -21.97
CA GLY A 214 10.51 5.75 -22.14
C GLY A 214 9.92 6.58 -21.00
N LYS A 215 9.50 5.95 -19.89
CA LYS A 215 8.97 6.65 -18.72
C LYS A 215 10.12 7.13 -17.84
N VAL A 216 10.04 8.37 -17.38
CA VAL A 216 11.03 8.96 -16.46
C VAL A 216 11.07 8.16 -15.15
N ILE A 217 12.28 7.69 -14.82
CA ILE A 217 12.64 7.09 -13.54
C ILE A 217 12.97 8.20 -12.55
N ASP A 218 13.88 9.10 -12.95
CA ASP A 218 14.38 10.20 -12.13
C ASP A 218 14.89 11.37 -13.00
N THR A 219 15.13 12.53 -12.40
CA THR A 219 15.70 13.71 -13.08
C THR A 219 16.63 14.48 -12.15
N VAL A 220 17.90 14.57 -12.53
CA VAL A 220 18.99 15.16 -11.76
C VAL A 220 19.45 16.45 -12.42
N THR A 221 19.73 17.47 -11.62
CA THR A 221 20.36 18.72 -12.06
C THR A 221 21.77 18.83 -11.50
N VAL A 222 22.76 18.98 -12.39
CA VAL A 222 24.12 19.42 -12.01
C VAL A 222 24.27 20.89 -12.34
N THR A 223 24.55 21.71 -11.33
CA THR A 223 24.76 23.16 -11.50
C THR A 223 26.24 23.47 -11.63
N VAL A 224 26.61 24.21 -12.68
CA VAL A 224 28.00 24.57 -12.97
C VAL A 224 28.44 25.69 -12.03
N GLU A 225 29.45 25.41 -11.21
CA GLU A 225 29.98 26.37 -10.25
C GLU A 225 30.96 27.36 -10.88
N LYS A 226 31.29 28.41 -10.13
CA LYS A 226 32.36 29.32 -10.52
C LYS A 226 33.72 28.64 -10.26
N PRO A 227 34.62 28.56 -11.25
CA PRO A 227 36.00 28.19 -10.99
C PRO A 227 36.59 29.08 -9.90
N GLU A 228 37.15 28.48 -8.86
CA GLU A 228 37.94 29.21 -7.88
C GLU A 228 39.11 29.88 -8.62
N ALA A 229 39.31 31.17 -8.34
CA ALA A 229 40.43 31.88 -8.96
C ALA A 229 41.74 31.20 -8.51
N PRO A 230 42.73 31.04 -9.41
CA PRO A 230 44.05 30.55 -9.02
C PRO A 230 44.56 31.38 -7.85
N ALA A 231 44.97 30.73 -6.76
CA ALA A 231 45.48 31.43 -5.58
C ALA A 231 46.61 32.37 -6.01
N GLU A 232 46.50 33.66 -5.67
CA GLU A 232 47.53 34.64 -6.01
C GLU A 232 48.87 34.17 -5.43
N GLN A 233 49.84 33.87 -6.30
CA GLN A 233 51.20 33.62 -5.83
C GLN A 233 51.67 34.84 -5.05
N PRO A 234 52.16 34.68 -3.81
CA PRO A 234 52.66 35.82 -3.04
C PRO A 234 53.80 36.47 -3.82
N ALA A 235 53.67 37.78 -4.04
CA ALA A 235 54.66 38.56 -4.78
C ALA A 235 56.06 38.39 -4.16
N PRO A 236 57.13 38.30 -4.97
CA PRO A 236 58.48 38.10 -4.46
C PRO A 236 58.88 39.27 -3.55
N GLY A 237 59.02 38.98 -2.26
CA GLY A 237 59.37 39.97 -1.24
C GLY A 237 60.80 40.48 -1.43
N GLY A 238 60.96 41.80 -1.56
CA GLY A 238 62.26 42.47 -1.55
C GLY A 238 62.52 43.14 -0.20
N ASN A 239 63.75 43.02 0.31
CA ASN A 239 64.24 43.78 1.46
C ASN A 239 65.75 44.11 1.37
N ASP A 240 66.03 45.31 0.86
CA ASP A 240 66.95 46.36 1.34
C ASP A 240 68.41 46.10 1.82
N ASN A 241 69.32 46.82 1.13
CA ASN A 241 70.50 47.57 1.61
C ASN A 241 71.78 46.89 2.19
N GLY A 242 72.94 47.23 1.60
CA GLY A 242 74.28 46.89 2.16
C GLY A 242 75.53 47.16 1.31
N THR A 243 75.78 48.39 0.87
CA THR A 243 77.07 49.02 0.44
C THR A 243 78.30 48.16 0.00
N ALA A 244 78.74 48.31 -1.27
CA ALA A 244 80.16 48.48 -1.69
C ALA A 244 80.29 48.92 -3.16
N GLN A 245 81.34 49.68 -3.52
CA GLN A 245 81.70 50.09 -4.90
C GLN A 245 83.22 49.88 -5.10
N PRO A 246 83.73 49.54 -6.31
CA PRO A 246 84.01 50.54 -7.35
C PRO A 246 83.61 50.17 -8.81
N LYS A 247 83.66 51.20 -9.67
CA LYS A 247 83.43 51.26 -11.15
C LYS A 247 84.61 50.64 -11.97
N PRO A 248 84.66 50.63 -13.35
CA PRO A 248 83.91 51.44 -14.34
C PRO A 248 83.43 50.82 -15.70
N GLY A 249 82.33 51.40 -16.25
CA GLY A 249 82.10 51.64 -17.70
C GLY A 249 80.97 50.83 -18.40
N THR A 250 80.17 51.36 -19.36
CA THR A 250 79.95 52.73 -19.88
C THR A 250 78.62 52.82 -20.70
N SER A 251 77.78 53.87 -20.51
CA SER A 251 76.80 54.51 -21.47
C SER A 251 75.77 53.64 -22.24
N ASN A 252 74.46 53.91 -22.42
CA ASN A 252 73.43 54.93 -22.05
C ASN A 252 72.02 54.34 -22.42
N GLY A 253 70.83 54.93 -22.20
CA GLY A 253 70.38 56.15 -21.51
C GLY A 253 68.95 56.62 -21.93
N ASN A 254 68.20 57.28 -21.02
CA ASN A 254 66.96 58.10 -21.16
C ASN A 254 65.56 57.47 -21.49
N GLY A 255 64.56 57.76 -20.63
CA GLY A 255 63.12 57.87 -21.01
C GLY A 255 62.10 57.25 -20.02
N PRO A 256 61.07 57.97 -19.49
CA PRO A 256 60.25 57.50 -18.37
C PRO A 256 58.89 56.82 -18.69
N VAL A 257 58.38 56.12 -17.67
CA VAL A 257 57.14 55.33 -17.58
C VAL A 257 55.81 56.04 -17.92
N LYS A 258 54.84 55.27 -18.44
CA LYS A 258 53.39 55.57 -18.37
C LYS A 258 52.66 54.43 -17.65
N ARG A 259 51.82 54.77 -16.65
CA ARG A 259 50.84 53.86 -16.05
C ARG A 259 49.55 53.90 -16.88
N VAL A 260 48.92 52.76 -17.13
CA VAL A 260 47.56 52.68 -17.66
C VAL A 260 46.60 52.50 -16.48
N PRO A 261 45.52 53.30 -16.36
CA PRO A 261 44.53 53.11 -15.29
C PRO A 261 43.55 52.00 -15.64
N LEU A 262 43.15 51.24 -14.61
CA LEU A 262 42.05 50.28 -14.67
C LEU A 262 40.70 51.02 -14.88
N PRO A 263 39.77 50.50 -15.69
CA PRO A 263 38.42 51.05 -15.78
C PRO A 263 37.65 50.83 -14.47
N ARG A 264 36.89 51.84 -14.03
CA ARG A 264 36.06 51.78 -12.83
C ARG A 264 34.66 51.22 -13.11
N THR A 265 34.13 50.62 -12.05
CA THR A 265 32.77 50.13 -11.83
C THR A 265 31.63 51.07 -12.27
N GLY A 266 30.50 50.47 -12.66
CA GLY A 266 29.17 51.09 -12.63
C GLY A 266 28.07 50.03 -12.45
N ALA A 267 27.36 50.08 -11.33
CA ALA A 267 26.03 49.48 -11.16
C ALA A 267 24.96 50.52 -11.59
N GLU A 268 23.64 50.29 -11.65
CA GLU A 268 22.76 49.30 -11.01
C GLU A 268 21.40 49.23 -11.76
N VAL A 269 20.59 48.18 -11.52
CA VAL A 269 19.11 47.97 -11.69
C VAL A 269 18.29 48.71 -12.79
N ALA A 270 17.53 47.95 -13.60
CA ALA A 270 16.05 48.04 -13.74
C ALA A 270 15.46 47.30 -14.96
N GLY A 271 14.28 46.69 -14.79
CA GLY A 271 13.34 46.43 -15.91
C GLY A 271 12.82 44.99 -16.05
N VAL A 272 11.66 44.70 -15.45
CA VAL A 272 10.84 43.53 -15.82
C VAL A 272 10.09 43.83 -17.11
N ALA A 273 10.19 42.96 -18.12
CA ALA A 273 9.27 42.89 -19.25
C ALA A 273 9.16 41.44 -19.73
N GLY A 274 7.98 40.85 -19.61
CA GLY A 274 7.75 39.45 -20.01
C GLY A 274 7.47 39.31 -21.51
N ALA A 275 7.78 38.14 -22.06
CA ALA A 275 7.33 37.71 -23.38
C ALA A 275 6.71 36.32 -23.26
N ALA A 276 5.37 36.26 -23.19
CA ALA A 276 4.62 35.03 -23.37
C ALA A 276 4.34 34.81 -24.86
N ALA A 277 4.67 33.63 -25.38
CA ALA A 277 4.27 33.19 -26.71
C ALA A 277 3.77 31.73 -26.60
N ALA A 278 2.60 31.47 -27.19
CA ALA A 278 1.82 30.27 -26.93
C ALA A 278 2.12 29.11 -27.90
N LEU A 279 1.81 27.89 -27.48
CA LEU A 279 1.48 26.79 -28.39
C LEU A 279 0.15 26.14 -28.00
N ILE A 280 -0.54 25.65 -29.02
CA ILE A 280 -1.96 25.29 -29.01
C ILE A 280 -2.11 23.78 -28.84
N ALA A 281 -3.05 23.34 -28.00
CA ALA A 281 -3.58 21.98 -28.01
C ALA A 281 -5.11 22.00 -27.88
N ALA A 282 -5.80 21.34 -28.79
CA ALA A 282 -7.26 21.29 -28.84
C ALA A 282 -7.81 20.19 -27.90
N GLY A 283 -8.85 20.52 -27.12
CA GLY A 283 -9.58 19.59 -26.26
C GLY A 283 -11.06 19.53 -26.64
N LEU A 284 -11.47 18.45 -27.32
CA LEU A 284 -12.88 18.16 -27.61
C LEU A 284 -13.64 17.85 -26.32
N GLY A 285 -14.88 18.34 -26.21
CA GLY A 285 -15.71 18.12 -25.03
C GLY A 285 -16.33 16.73 -24.99
N LEU A 286 -16.56 16.22 -23.77
CA LEU A 286 -17.43 15.08 -23.51
C LEU A 286 -18.38 15.41 -22.35
N VAL A 287 -19.68 15.41 -22.68
CA VAL A 287 -20.77 15.59 -21.72
C VAL A 287 -21.03 14.25 -21.03
N PHE A 288 -21.12 14.24 -19.70
CA PHE A 288 -21.76 13.12 -18.99
C PHE A 288 -23.05 13.57 -18.31
N SER A 289 -24.14 12.94 -18.74
CA SER A 289 -25.50 13.24 -18.30
C SER A 289 -25.82 12.62 -16.95
N ARG A 290 -26.41 13.45 -16.09
CA ARG A 290 -26.93 13.12 -14.77
C ARG A 290 -28.06 12.08 -14.87
N ARG A 291 -27.85 10.85 -14.38
CA ARG A 291 -28.90 9.82 -14.31
C ARG A 291 -29.49 9.77 -12.89
N ARG A 292 -30.70 10.29 -12.72
CA ARG A 292 -31.55 9.95 -11.56
C ARG A 292 -31.93 8.46 -11.66
N ARG A 293 -31.99 7.77 -10.53
CA ARG A 293 -32.84 6.58 -10.38
C ARG A 293 -34.14 7.06 -9.73
N GLU A 294 -35.25 6.91 -10.45
CA GLU A 294 -36.54 6.68 -9.83
C GLU A 294 -36.64 5.18 -9.52
N GLY A 295 -37.22 4.84 -8.38
CA GLY A 295 -37.64 3.49 -8.04
C GLY A 295 -39.14 3.55 -7.80
N GLU A 296 -39.88 2.80 -8.60
CA GLU A 296 -41.33 2.64 -8.49
C GLU A 296 -41.64 1.16 -8.23
N GLU A 297 -42.83 0.90 -7.69
CA GLU A 297 -43.27 -0.40 -7.15
C GLU A 297 -43.16 -1.58 -8.13
N ASN A 298 -42.90 -2.78 -7.61
CA ASN A 298 -43.83 -3.93 -7.59
C ASN A 298 -43.40 -4.90 -6.47
#